data_AF-A0A0R2V3P2-F1
#
_entry.id   AF-A0A0R2V3P2-F1
#
_cell.length_a   1.000
_cell.length_b   1.000
_cell.length_c   1.000
_cell.angle_alpha   90.00
_cell.angle_beta   90.00
_cell.angle_gamma   90.00
#
_symmetry.space_group_name_H-M   'P 1'
#
loop_
_entity.id
_entity.type
_entity.pdbx_description
1 polymer ?
#
loop_
_entity_poly.entity_id
_entity_poly.type
_entity_poly.pdbx_seq_one_letter_code
_entity_poly.pdbx_strand_id
1 'polypeptide(L)'
;MKKLLVFMLMFLGLGAKGQAVFTADYASQADVNVFVVDYESQADLKVFKVPYVSQAKGNEGKWFWVPYASQAQKKLFFVDYASQADLKIFFVKYESQAGWRTAAKKHLMY
;
A
#
# COMPACT_ATOMS: atom_id res chain seq x y z
N MET A 1 2.23 -30.02 -30.21
CA MET A 1 2.41 -28.54 -30.15
C MET A 1 1.34 -27.79 -29.33
N LYS A 2 0.19 -28.39 -28.97
CA LYS A 2 -0.81 -27.74 -28.09
C LYS A 2 -0.37 -27.55 -26.62
N LYS A 3 0.60 -28.33 -26.14
CA LYS A 3 1.09 -28.26 -24.74
C LYS A 3 2.06 -27.08 -24.47
N LEU A 4 2.69 -26.49 -25.50
CA LEU A 4 3.53 -25.30 -25.34
C LEU A 4 2.70 -24.02 -25.13
N LEU A 5 1.52 -23.95 -25.73
CA LEU A 5 0.62 -22.80 -25.59
C LEU A 5 0.09 -22.62 -24.16
N VAL A 6 -0.12 -23.72 -23.42
CA VAL A 6 -0.59 -23.68 -22.03
C VAL A 6 0.49 -23.15 -21.08
N PHE A 7 1.78 -23.37 -21.37
CA PHE A 7 2.87 -22.89 -20.54
C PHE A 7 3.13 -21.38 -20.70
N MET A 8 2.85 -20.84 -21.90
CA MET A 8 2.97 -19.41 -22.18
C MET A 8 1.86 -18.56 -21.52
N LEU A 9 0.71 -19.18 -21.21
CA LEU A 9 -0.40 -18.52 -20.50
C LEU A 9 -0.15 -18.32 -18.99
N MET A 10 0.85 -18.95 -18.38
CA MET A 10 1.21 -18.73 -16.96
C MET A 10 2.03 -17.46 -16.72
N PHE A 11 2.56 -16.82 -17.78
CA PHE A 11 3.29 -15.55 -17.66
C PHE A 11 2.41 -14.30 -17.76
N LEU A 12 1.09 -14.46 -17.98
CA LEU A 12 0.09 -13.39 -17.94
C LEU A 12 -0.37 -13.08 -16.50
N GLY A 13 0.57 -13.06 -15.55
CA GLY A 13 0.39 -12.41 -14.26
C GLY A 13 0.35 -10.89 -14.46
N LEU A 14 -0.71 -10.41 -15.10
CA LEU A 14 -1.07 -9.00 -15.20
C LEU A 14 -0.92 -8.38 -13.80
N GLY A 15 -0.04 -7.38 -13.71
CA GLY A 15 0.45 -6.79 -12.48
C GLY A 15 -0.65 -6.60 -11.44
N ALA A 16 -0.73 -7.52 -10.49
CA ALA A 16 -1.47 -7.29 -9.26
C ALA A 16 -0.72 -6.14 -8.57
N LYS A 17 -1.25 -4.92 -8.71
CA LYS A 17 -0.76 -3.74 -8.01
C LYS A 17 -0.84 -4.04 -6.52
N GLY A 18 0.30 -4.35 -5.94
CA GLY A 18 0.41 -4.57 -4.52
C GLY A 18 0.50 -3.28 -3.75
N GLN A 19 0.69 -3.38 -2.44
CA GLN A 19 1.11 -2.25 -1.62
C GLN A 19 2.41 -2.61 -0.87
N ALA A 20 3.44 -2.93 -1.65
CA ALA A 20 4.81 -2.95 -1.15
C ALA A 20 5.27 -1.51 -0.94
N VAL A 21 5.51 -1.12 0.31
CA VAL A 21 5.79 0.25 0.70
C VAL A 21 7.19 0.37 1.33
N PHE A 22 7.85 1.50 1.09
CA PHE A 22 9.12 1.86 1.72
C PHE A 22 8.94 3.16 2.49
N THR A 23 9.53 3.24 3.69
CA THR A 23 9.56 4.48 4.47
C THR A 23 10.74 5.33 4.00
N ALA A 24 10.46 6.46 3.37
CA ALA A 24 11.46 7.43 2.96
C ALA A 24 11.95 8.27 4.15
N ASP A 25 13.19 8.73 4.09
CA ASP A 25 13.80 9.57 5.14
C ASP A 25 13.42 11.06 4.98
N TYR A 26 12.98 11.47 3.79
CA TYR A 26 12.62 12.85 3.48
C TYR A 26 11.36 12.92 2.63
N ALA A 27 10.52 13.93 2.88
CA ALA A 27 9.28 14.17 2.12
C ALA A 27 9.53 14.30 0.60
N SER A 28 10.64 14.91 0.19
CA SER A 28 11.00 15.08 -1.22
C SER A 28 11.31 13.77 -1.95
N GLN A 29 11.49 12.66 -1.22
CA GLN A 29 11.77 11.34 -1.78
C GLN A 29 10.53 10.44 -1.80
N ALA A 30 9.43 10.87 -1.18
CA ALA A 30 8.19 10.11 -1.06
C ALA A 30 7.23 10.41 -2.21
N ASP A 31 6.40 9.40 -2.50
CA ASP A 31 5.27 9.54 -3.40
C ASP A 31 4.02 10.04 -2.65
N VAL A 32 3.92 9.75 -1.35
CA VAL A 32 2.77 10.07 -0.50
C VAL A 32 3.23 10.45 0.91
N ASN A 33 2.78 11.59 1.41
CA ASN A 33 2.92 11.96 2.82
C ASN A 33 1.78 11.34 3.64
N VAL A 34 2.15 10.62 4.70
CA VAL A 34 1.24 9.81 5.51
C VAL A 34 1.22 10.31 6.95
N PHE A 35 0.02 10.54 7.48
CA PHE A 35 -0.18 10.84 8.90
C PHE A 35 -0.92 9.69 9.58
N VAL A 36 -0.41 9.22 10.71
CA VAL A 36 -1.05 8.17 11.51
C VAL A 36 -2.00 8.84 12.50
N VAL A 37 -3.30 8.52 12.39
CA VAL A 37 -4.33 9.04 13.29
C VAL A 37 -4.49 8.17 14.53
N ASP A 38 -5.02 8.74 15.61
CA ASP A 38 -5.26 8.02 16.87
C ASP A 38 -6.52 7.15 16.84
N TYR A 39 -7.48 7.48 15.96
CA TYR A 39 -8.79 6.81 15.91
C TYR A 39 -9.13 6.36 14.49
N GLU A 40 -9.66 5.13 14.36
CA GLU A 40 -10.10 4.55 13.08
C GLU A 40 -11.03 5.46 12.29
N SER A 41 -11.93 6.18 12.99
CA SER A 41 -12.92 7.07 12.36
C SER A 41 -12.30 8.25 11.60
N GLN A 42 -11.08 8.65 11.95
CA GLN A 42 -10.37 9.80 11.37
C GLN A 42 -9.55 9.45 10.12
N ALA A 43 -9.34 8.15 9.87
CA ALA A 43 -8.51 7.66 8.80
C ALA A 43 -9.21 7.72 7.45
N ASP A 44 -8.41 7.94 6.40
CA ASP A 44 -8.81 7.72 5.01
C ASP A 44 -8.64 6.25 4.61
N LEU A 45 -7.62 5.58 5.17
CA LEU A 45 -7.28 4.18 4.92
C LEU A 45 -6.96 3.45 6.22
N LYS A 46 -7.55 2.27 6.39
CA LYS A 46 -7.20 1.32 7.45
C LYS A 46 -6.14 0.37 6.92
N VAL A 47 -4.99 0.36 7.59
CA VAL A 47 -3.80 -0.35 7.13
C VAL A 47 -3.55 -1.58 8.00
N PHE A 48 -3.48 -2.75 7.39
CA PHE A 48 -2.98 -3.96 7.99
C PHE A 48 -1.58 -4.26 7.44
N LYS A 49 -0.61 -4.45 8.33
CA LYS A 49 0.75 -4.82 7.95
C LYS A 49 0.82 -6.32 7.70
N VAL A 50 1.06 -6.71 6.45
CA VAL A 50 1.19 -8.12 6.08
C VAL A 50 2.64 -8.61 6.20
N PRO A 51 2.87 -9.88 6.54
CA PRO A 51 4.21 -10.47 6.61
C PRO A 51 4.80 -10.87 5.26
N TYR A 52 3.99 -10.99 4.20
CA TYR A 52 4.46 -11.42 2.88
C TYR A 52 3.95 -10.51 1.76
N VAL A 53 4.82 -10.20 0.79
CA VAL A 53 4.47 -9.38 -0.38
C VAL A 53 3.29 -9.94 -1.19
N SER A 54 3.12 -11.26 -1.21
CA SER A 54 2.02 -11.94 -1.90
C SER A 54 0.64 -11.61 -1.33
N GLN A 55 0.56 -11.08 -0.10
CA GLN A 55 -0.68 -10.68 0.57
C GLN A 55 -0.98 -9.19 0.38
N ALA A 56 0.01 -8.38 0.01
CA ALA A 56 -0.18 -6.97 -0.30
C ALA A 56 -0.70 -6.85 -1.74
N LYS A 57 -2.00 -7.07 -1.96
CA LYS A 57 -2.65 -7.02 -3.29
C LYS A 57 -3.86 -6.09 -3.28
N GLY A 58 -4.19 -5.54 -4.45
CA GLY A 58 -5.50 -4.94 -4.72
C GLY A 58 -5.71 -3.52 -4.22
N ASN A 59 -4.68 -2.85 -3.69
CA ASN A 59 -4.82 -1.53 -3.07
C ASN A 59 -5.93 -1.52 -2.00
N GLU A 60 -5.91 -2.49 -1.09
CA GLU A 60 -6.96 -2.73 -0.09
C GLU A 60 -6.55 -2.35 1.35
N GLY A 61 -5.43 -1.64 1.51
CA GLY A 61 -4.86 -1.33 2.83
C GLY A 61 -4.00 -2.45 3.41
N LYS A 62 -3.55 -3.41 2.60
CA LYS A 62 -2.66 -4.49 3.02
C LYS A 62 -1.24 -4.15 2.64
N TRP A 63 -0.46 -3.63 3.57
CA TRP A 63 0.86 -3.08 3.29
C TRP A 63 1.97 -4.04 3.68
N PHE A 64 2.88 -4.29 2.75
CA PHE A 64 4.11 -5.04 2.99
C PHE A 64 5.28 -4.05 3.00
N TRP A 65 6.05 -3.98 4.09
CA TRP A 65 7.22 -3.11 4.13
C TRP A 65 8.42 -3.77 3.46
N VAL A 66 9.04 -3.04 2.54
CA VAL A 66 10.30 -3.43 1.92
C VAL A 66 11.46 -2.63 2.51
N PRO A 67 12.67 -3.22 2.61
CA PRO A 67 13.84 -2.55 3.16
C PRO A 67 14.51 -1.59 2.18
N TYR A 68 14.22 -1.66 0.88
CA TYR A 68 14.85 -0.83 -0.15
C TYR A 68 13.83 -0.13 -1.02
N ALA A 69 14.05 1.17 -1.28
CA ALA A 69 13.17 2.00 -2.10
C ALA A 69 12.92 1.44 -3.51
N SER A 70 13.89 0.72 -4.10
CA SER A 70 13.77 0.10 -5.43
C SER A 70 12.80 -1.08 -5.49
N GLN A 71 12.44 -1.66 -4.34
CA GLN A 71 11.49 -2.77 -4.22
C GLN A 71 10.06 -2.27 -3.94
N ALA A 72 9.93 -0.98 -3.63
CA ALA A 72 8.66 -0.39 -3.26
C ALA A 72 7.85 -0.03 -4.51
N GLN A 73 6.54 -0.22 -4.41
CA GLN A 73 5.57 0.34 -5.35
C GLN A 73 5.18 1.76 -4.94
N LYS A 74 5.27 2.08 -3.65
CA LYS A 74 5.09 3.43 -3.11
C LYS A 74 6.11 3.74 -2.01
N LYS A 75 6.68 4.93 -2.07
CA LYS A 75 7.51 5.50 -1.01
C LYS A 75 6.65 6.42 -0.15
N LEU A 76 6.69 6.20 1.16
CA LEU A 76 5.88 6.91 2.12
C LEU A 76 6.78 7.74 3.01
N PHE A 77 6.43 8.99 3.25
CA PHE A 77 7.04 9.80 4.29
C PHE A 77 6.03 10.03 5.40
N PHE A 78 6.40 9.71 6.64
CA PHE A 78 5.51 9.89 7.79
C PHE A 78 5.68 11.29 8.34
N VAL A 79 4.58 12.05 8.36
CA VAL A 79 4.55 13.44 8.83
C VAL A 79 3.98 13.53 10.24
N ASP A 80 4.33 14.59 10.97
CA ASP A 80 3.90 14.80 12.36
C ASP A 80 2.53 15.48 12.49
N TYR A 81 2.04 16.11 11.41
CA TYR A 81 0.78 16.86 11.43
C TYR A 81 -0.16 16.44 10.30
N ALA A 82 -1.45 16.29 10.62
CA ALA A 82 -2.48 15.92 9.65
C ALA A 82 -2.59 16.90 8.47
N SER A 83 -2.27 18.18 8.67
CA SER A 83 -2.28 19.22 7.62
C SER A 83 -1.19 19.03 6.55
N GLN A 84 -0.15 18.25 6.85
CA GLN A 84 0.96 17.96 5.95
C GLN A 84 0.75 16.69 5.13
N ALA A 85 -0.31 15.92 5.44
CA ALA A 85 -0.52 14.60 4.89
C ALA A 85 -1.45 14.61 3.68
N ASP A 86 -1.06 13.83 2.67
CA ASP A 86 -1.95 13.48 1.56
C ASP A 86 -2.96 12.41 2.02
N LEU A 87 -2.48 11.46 2.84
CA LEU A 87 -3.22 10.29 3.28
C LEU A 87 -3.16 10.11 4.81
N LYS A 88 -4.33 10.05 5.45
CA LYS A 88 -4.43 9.68 6.87
C LYS A 88 -4.66 8.18 7.02
N ILE A 89 -3.85 7.51 7.82
CA ILE A 89 -3.97 6.07 8.03
C ILE A 89 -4.22 5.71 9.50
N PHE A 90 -4.88 4.58 9.71
CA PHE A 90 -4.97 3.93 11.02
C PHE A 90 -4.55 2.48 10.92
N PHE A 91 -3.64 2.03 11.78
CA PHE A 91 -3.18 0.65 11.80
C PHE A 91 -4.19 -0.26 12.52
N VAL A 92 -4.65 -1.30 11.82
CA VAL A 92 -5.59 -2.28 12.35
C VAL A 92 -4.91 -3.58 12.73
N LYS A 93 -5.52 -4.34 13.65
CA LYS A 93 -4.98 -5.61 14.16
C LYS A 93 -5.31 -6.81 13.28
N TYR A 94 -6.42 -6.78 12.54
CA TYR A 94 -6.88 -7.89 11.73
C TYR A 94 -6.96 -7.50 10.26
N GLU A 95 -6.58 -8.43 9.37
CA GLU A 95 -6.60 -8.23 7.92
C GLU A 95 -7.99 -7.84 7.41
N SER A 96 -9.05 -8.44 7.98
CA SER A 96 -10.45 -8.16 7.62
C SER A 96 -10.89 -6.72 7.91
N GLN A 97 -10.13 -5.98 8.74
CA GLN A 97 -10.42 -4.59 9.07
C GLN A 97 -9.73 -3.61 8.11
N ALA A 98 -8.80 -4.07 7.27
CA ALA A 98 -8.12 -3.22 6.30
C ALA A 98 -9.12 -2.73 5.25
N GLY A 99 -8.89 -1.52 4.75
CA GLY A 99 -9.72 -0.97 3.68
C GLY A 99 -9.88 0.53 3.71
N TRP A 100 -10.31 1.05 2.56
CA TRP A 100 -10.53 2.47 2.35
C TRP A 100 -11.82 2.95 3.02
N ARG A 101 -11.71 4.03 3.79
CA ARG A 101 -12.86 4.83 4.24
C ARG A 101 -13.16 5.95 3.26
N THR A 102 -12.11 6.53 2.66
CA THR A 102 -12.21 7.62 1.69
C THR A 102 -11.87 7.14 0.28
N ALA A 103 -12.86 6.66 -0.48
CA ALA A 103 -12.65 6.09 -1.81
C ALA A 103 -12.01 7.07 -2.82
N ALA A 104 -12.30 8.37 -2.69
CA ALA A 104 -11.72 9.42 -3.56
C ALA A 104 -10.18 9.48 -3.51
N LYS A 105 -9.56 9.04 -2.41
CA LYS A 105 -8.11 9.06 -2.21
C LYS A 105 -7.38 7.79 -2.64
N LYS A 106 -8.10 6.76 -3.13
CA LYS A 106 -7.49 5.49 -3.59
C LYS A 106 -6.36 5.68 -4.61
N HIS A 107 -6.49 6.71 -5.44
CA HIS A 107 -5.53 7.03 -6.49
C HIS A 107 -4.11 7.36 -5.98
N LEU A 108 -3.97 7.81 -4.73
CA LEU A 108 -2.66 8.05 -4.11
C LEU A 108 -1.80 6.78 -4.03
N MET A 109 -2.44 5.60 -4.01
CA MET A 109 -1.78 4.31 -3.79
C MET A 109 -1.78 3.39 -5.03
N TYR A 110 -2.05 3.91 -6.24
CA TYR A 110 -1.97 3.15 -7.50
C TYR A 110 -0.65 3.33 -8.26
#